data_AF-A0A964P8E2-F1
#
_entry.id   AF-A0A964P8E2-F1
#
_cell.length_a   1.000
_cell.length_b   1.000
_cell.length_c   1.000
_cell.angle_alpha   90.00
_cell.angle_beta   90.00
_cell.angle_gamma   90.00
#
_symmetry.space_group_name_H-M   'P 1'
#
loop_
_entity.id
_entity.type
_entity.pdbx_description
1 polymer ?
#
loop_
_entity_poly.entity_id
_entity_poly.type
_entity_poly.pdbx_seq_one_letter_code
_entity_poly.pdbx_strand_id
1 'polypeptide(L)'
;MTQTMQFTSDAPATDRRYDPQYDPLVSPNPGAGRAYAPSYWVASAGTPPRDDGPVSADMDADVVVIGSGSTGMSTALYLAQEHGIQALVLEANQTAWGCSSRSGGQGQNASGRLTRSQWIERWGLDVAKQLDREIRTGFENFKALTEEIDCDATDGGHLYLAHRP
;
A
#
# COMPACT_ATOMS: atom_id res chain seq x y z
N MET A 1 -26.27 18.74 24.19
CA MET A 1 -24.86 19.14 24.45
C MET A 1 -24.00 18.27 23.56
N THR A 2 -23.72 18.73 22.36
CA THR A 2 -22.87 18.02 21.39
C THR A 2 -21.46 18.54 21.60
N GLN A 3 -20.56 17.68 22.09
CA GLN A 3 -19.19 18.07 22.38
C GLN A 3 -18.42 18.06 21.06
N THR A 4 -18.27 19.24 20.44
CA THR A 4 -17.41 19.43 19.28
C THR A 4 -15.96 19.21 19.72
N MET A 5 -15.38 18.06 19.38
CA MET A 5 -13.94 17.84 19.51
C MET A 5 -13.23 18.75 18.50
N GLN A 6 -12.64 19.83 18.99
CA GLN A 6 -11.75 20.67 18.20
C GLN A 6 -10.40 19.95 18.07
N PHE A 7 -10.11 19.42 16.89
CA PHE A 7 -8.77 19.00 16.50
C PHE A 7 -7.97 20.21 16.00
N THR A 8 -7.61 21.14 16.89
CA THR A 8 -6.63 22.18 16.55
C THR A 8 -5.24 21.58 16.71
N SER A 9 -4.59 21.23 15.59
CA SER A 9 -3.20 20.80 15.61
C SER A 9 -2.27 22.01 15.68
N ASP A 10 -1.99 22.48 16.89
CA ASP A 10 -0.83 23.35 17.18
C ASP A 10 0.47 22.52 17.15
N ALA A 11 0.66 21.72 16.11
CA ALA A 11 1.91 20.98 15.93
C ALA A 11 2.98 21.96 15.42
N PRO A 12 4.12 22.13 16.13
CA PRO A 12 5.22 22.94 15.62
C PRO A 12 5.65 22.40 14.25
N ALA A 13 6.09 23.28 13.35
CA ALA A 13 6.50 22.92 11.99
C ALA A 13 7.42 21.68 12.03
N THR A 14 6.82 20.53 11.76
CA THR A 14 7.49 19.24 11.88
C THR A 14 8.57 19.22 10.81
N ASP A 15 9.80 18.90 11.20
CA ASP A 15 10.90 18.71 10.27
C ASP A 15 10.44 17.85 9.09
N ARG A 16 10.28 18.45 7.91
CA ARG A 16 9.73 17.74 6.74
C ARG A 16 10.79 16.91 6.02
N ARG A 17 12.02 16.84 6.53
CA ARG A 17 13.08 16.03 5.91
C ARG A 17 12.75 14.54 6.01
N TYR A 18 13.26 13.80 5.03
CA TYR A 18 13.23 12.35 5.04
C TYR A 18 14.08 11.84 6.21
N ASP A 19 13.51 10.92 6.98
CA ASP A 19 14.20 10.23 8.07
C ASP A 19 14.51 8.79 7.67
N PRO A 20 15.78 8.44 7.37
CA PRO A 20 16.16 7.08 7.04
C PRO A 20 16.16 6.13 8.26
N GLN A 21 16.02 6.67 9.48
CA GLN A 21 15.98 5.88 10.72
C GLN A 21 14.55 5.58 11.17
N TYR A 22 13.53 6.06 10.45
CA TYR A 22 12.14 5.72 10.74
C TYR A 22 11.92 4.21 10.64
N ASP A 23 11.44 3.64 11.74
CA ASP A 23 11.04 2.23 11.83
C ASP A 23 9.62 2.17 12.42
N PRO A 24 8.62 1.63 11.68
CA PRO A 24 7.24 1.57 12.15
C PRO A 24 7.04 0.68 13.38
N LEU A 25 8.01 -0.17 13.74
CA LEU A 25 7.92 -1.04 14.92
C LEU A 25 8.31 -0.34 16.23
N VAL A 26 9.09 0.75 16.16
CA VAL A 26 9.58 1.47 17.35
C VAL A 26 9.25 2.95 17.36
N SER A 27 8.98 3.54 16.19
CA SER A 27 8.61 4.95 16.08
C SER A 27 7.17 5.15 16.53
N PRO A 28 6.87 6.22 17.28
CA PRO A 28 5.53 6.44 17.84
C PRO A 28 4.47 6.77 16.78
N ASN A 29 4.87 7.37 15.66
CA ASN A 29 4.01 7.69 14.51
C ASN A 29 4.88 7.92 13.25
N PRO A 30 4.30 7.87 12.04
CA PRO A 30 5.02 8.15 10.79
C PRO A 30 5.39 9.62 10.60
N GLY A 31 4.99 10.53 11.49
CA GLY A 31 4.99 11.98 11.27
C GLY A 31 3.93 12.43 10.27
N ALA A 32 3.85 13.74 10.03
CA ALA A 32 2.95 14.35 9.05
C ALA A 32 3.76 15.13 8.02
N GLY A 33 3.49 14.93 6.73
CA GLY A 33 4.15 15.69 5.66
C GLY A 33 5.67 15.50 5.57
N ARG A 34 6.21 14.36 6.04
CA ARG A 34 7.65 14.04 5.96
C ARG A 34 7.99 13.69 4.51
N ALA A 35 9.09 14.24 4.00
CA ALA A 35 9.58 13.91 2.66
C ALA A 35 9.73 12.39 2.48
N TYR A 36 9.44 11.95 1.27
CA TYR A 36 9.56 10.56 0.89
C TYR A 36 11.01 10.08 0.94
N ALA A 37 11.19 8.75 1.01
CA ALA A 37 12.48 8.16 0.69
C ALA A 37 12.85 8.49 -0.77
N PRO A 38 14.15 8.68 -1.08
CA PRO A 38 14.60 8.91 -2.45
C PRO A 38 14.53 7.61 -3.27
N SER A 39 13.33 7.28 -3.74
CA SER A 39 13.06 6.08 -4.53
C SER A 39 12.73 6.41 -5.98
N TYR A 40 12.86 5.41 -6.86
CA TYR A 40 12.44 5.52 -8.26
C TYR A 40 10.97 5.97 -8.36
N TRP A 41 10.07 5.33 -7.60
CA TRP A 41 8.63 5.61 -7.64
C TRP A 41 8.30 7.06 -7.33
N VAL A 42 8.95 7.67 -6.35
CA VAL A 42 8.72 9.08 -5.99
C VAL A 42 9.28 9.99 -7.07
N ALA A 43 10.45 9.66 -7.62
CA ALA A 43 11.08 10.43 -8.68
C ALA A 43 10.27 10.41 -10.00
N SER A 44 9.50 9.35 -10.26
CA SER A 44 8.70 9.17 -11.48
C SER A 44 7.19 9.41 -11.31
N ALA A 45 6.69 9.63 -10.09
CA ALA A 45 5.25 9.75 -9.78
C ALA A 45 4.51 10.89 -10.51
N GLY A 46 5.22 11.87 -11.06
CA GLY A 46 4.62 13.02 -11.72
C GLY A 46 4.03 14.04 -10.75
N THR A 47 2.95 14.70 -11.17
CA THR A 47 2.29 15.73 -10.36
C THR A 47 1.17 15.09 -9.53
N PRO A 48 1.13 15.30 -8.21
CA PRO A 48 0.02 14.83 -7.37
C PRO A 48 -1.34 15.37 -7.84
N PRO A 49 -2.44 14.63 -7.63
CA PRO A 49 -3.77 15.12 -7.96
C PRO A 49 -4.16 16.30 -7.06
N ARG A 50 -5.14 17.11 -7.50
CA ARG A 50 -5.48 18.39 -6.85
C ARG A 50 -6.03 18.24 -5.44
N ASP A 51 -6.60 17.07 -5.15
CA ASP A 51 -7.17 16.67 -3.87
C ASP A 51 -6.17 15.95 -2.96
N ASP A 52 -4.90 15.81 -3.35
CA ASP A 52 -3.82 15.34 -2.48
C ASP A 52 -3.36 16.48 -1.55
N GLY A 53 -3.86 16.47 -0.33
CA GLY A 53 -3.58 17.52 0.65
C GLY A 53 -4.13 17.22 2.05
N PRO A 54 -3.85 18.11 3.02
CA PRO A 54 -4.31 17.92 4.38
C PRO A 54 -5.83 18.05 4.46
N VAL A 55 -6.44 17.25 5.33
CA VAL A 55 -7.82 17.44 5.77
C VAL A 55 -7.91 18.80 6.49
N SER A 56 -8.71 19.71 5.95
CA SER A 56 -8.81 21.10 6.42
C SER A 56 -10.17 21.45 7.03
N ALA A 57 -11.14 20.55 6.91
CA ALA A 57 -12.49 20.68 7.45
C ALA A 57 -13.08 19.29 7.68
N ASP A 58 -14.24 19.25 8.35
CA ASP A 58 -15.03 18.04 8.46
C ASP A 58 -15.48 17.58 7.06
N MET A 59 -15.47 16.27 6.84
CA MET A 59 -15.79 15.65 5.56
C MET A 59 -16.80 14.53 5.77
N ASP A 60 -17.86 14.52 4.96
CA ASP A 60 -18.79 13.41 4.88
C ASP A 60 -18.34 12.43 3.78
N ALA A 61 -18.39 11.13 4.07
CA ALA A 61 -18.07 10.08 3.12
C ALA A 61 -18.87 8.82 3.43
N ASP A 62 -19.34 8.13 2.37
CA ASP A 62 -20.00 6.83 2.52
C ASP A 62 -19.01 5.73 2.92
N VAL A 63 -17.79 5.81 2.38
CA VAL A 63 -16.68 4.89 2.67
C VAL A 63 -15.40 5.67 2.89
N VAL A 64 -14.70 5.35 3.97
CA VAL A 64 -13.35 5.87 4.27
C VAL A 64 -12.36 4.72 4.24
N VAL A 65 -11.28 4.88 3.48
CA VAL A 65 -10.14 3.96 3.41
C VAL A 65 -8.98 4.56 4.20
N ILE A 66 -8.50 3.84 5.21
CA ILE A 66 -7.36 4.27 6.03
C ILE A 66 -6.07 3.65 5.49
N GLY A 67 -5.18 4.50 5.00
CA GLY A 67 -3.90 4.13 4.40
C GLY A 67 -3.93 4.21 2.88
N SER A 68 -3.00 4.97 2.32
CA SER A 68 -2.87 5.20 0.87
C SER A 68 -1.82 4.30 0.20
N GLY A 69 -1.55 3.14 0.81
CA GLY A 69 -0.71 2.11 0.20
C GLY A 69 -1.41 1.42 -0.97
N SER A 70 -0.70 0.51 -1.64
CA SER A 70 -1.22 -0.25 -2.79
C SER A 70 -2.54 -0.96 -2.47
N THR A 71 -2.68 -1.55 -1.28
CA THR A 71 -3.94 -2.19 -0.86
C THR A 71 -5.09 -1.19 -0.72
N GLY A 72 -4.84 -0.02 -0.11
CA GLY A 72 -5.87 1.01 0.08
C GLY A 72 -6.30 1.64 -1.24
N MET A 73 -5.34 1.97 -2.10
CA MET A 73 -5.63 2.52 -3.43
C MET A 73 -6.33 1.50 -4.33
N SER A 74 -5.93 0.22 -4.27
CA SER A 74 -6.63 -0.85 -4.98
C SER A 74 -8.07 -1.00 -4.48
N THR A 75 -8.30 -0.91 -3.16
CA THR A 75 -9.65 -0.94 -2.58
C THR A 75 -10.49 0.23 -3.08
N ALA A 76 -9.96 1.46 -3.05
CA ALA A 76 -10.66 2.65 -3.54
C ALA A 76 -10.97 2.55 -5.04
N LEU A 77 -10.05 2.01 -5.84
CA LEU A 77 -10.23 1.76 -7.26
C LEU A 77 -11.39 0.80 -7.52
N TYR A 78 -11.40 -0.37 -6.88
CA TYR A 78 -12.47 -1.36 -7.06
C TYR A 78 -13.82 -0.85 -6.55
N LEU A 79 -13.86 -0.10 -5.45
CA LEU A 79 -15.09 0.57 -5.00
C LEU A 79 -15.65 1.54 -6.05
N ALA A 80 -14.78 2.30 -6.70
CA ALA A 80 -15.19 3.22 -7.75
C ALA A 80 -15.66 2.47 -9.01
N GLN A 81 -14.89 1.47 -9.47
CA GLN A 81 -15.18 0.76 -10.72
C GLN A 81 -16.39 -0.18 -10.61
N GLU A 82 -16.50 -0.96 -9.54
CA GLU A 82 -17.52 -2.01 -9.41
C GLU A 82 -18.81 -1.54 -8.73
N HIS A 83 -18.71 -0.49 -7.90
CA HIS A 83 -19.83 -0.01 -7.10
C HIS A 83 -20.17 1.46 -7.33
N GLY A 84 -19.37 2.20 -8.11
CA GLY A 84 -19.58 3.64 -8.32
C GLY A 84 -19.35 4.47 -7.06
N ILE A 85 -18.64 3.94 -6.06
CA ILE A 85 -18.41 4.60 -4.77
C ILE A 85 -17.10 5.39 -4.82
N GLN A 86 -17.18 6.70 -4.62
CA GLN A 86 -16.00 7.54 -4.45
C GLN A 86 -15.55 7.53 -2.98
N ALA A 87 -14.66 6.59 -2.64
CA ALA A 87 -14.15 6.48 -1.28
C ALA A 87 -13.19 7.64 -0.92
N LEU A 88 -13.26 8.11 0.32
CA LEU A 88 -12.27 9.04 0.88
C LEU A 88 -11.07 8.26 1.40
N VAL A 89 -9.87 8.50 0.85
CA VAL A 89 -8.63 7.88 1.32
C VAL A 89 -7.92 8.82 2.29
N LEU A 90 -7.64 8.35 3.50
CA LEU A 90 -6.91 9.09 4.51
C LEU A 90 -5.54 8.46 4.76
N GLU A 91 -4.51 9.29 4.84
CA GLU A 91 -3.14 8.88 5.10
C GLU A 91 -2.55 9.68 6.26
N ALA A 92 -1.83 9.01 7.14
CA ALA A 92 -1.24 9.65 8.32
C ALA A 92 -0.09 10.59 7.95
N ASN A 93 0.66 10.27 6.90
CA ASN A 93 1.78 11.09 6.42
C ASN A 93 1.49 11.80 5.09
N GLN A 94 1.92 11.23 3.97
CA GLN A 94 1.67 11.70 2.62
C GLN A 94 1.23 10.52 1.76
N THR A 95 0.49 10.77 0.69
CA THR A 95 -0.02 9.73 -0.21
C THR A 95 1.08 8.75 -0.64
N ALA A 96 0.85 7.45 -0.47
CA ALA A 96 1.78 6.35 -0.72
C ALA A 96 3.12 6.38 0.06
N TRP A 97 3.26 7.19 1.11
CA TRP A 97 4.53 7.39 1.84
C TRP A 97 5.09 6.12 2.49
N GLY A 98 4.26 5.12 2.79
CA GLY A 98 4.66 3.86 3.43
C GLY A 98 5.49 2.92 2.53
N CYS A 99 5.24 1.62 2.64
CA CYS A 99 5.99 0.60 1.91
C CYS A 99 5.86 0.72 0.38
N SER A 100 4.73 1.21 -0.13
CA SER A 100 4.43 1.24 -1.56
C SER A 100 5.40 2.13 -2.35
N SER A 101 5.76 3.32 -1.85
CA SER A 101 6.79 4.17 -2.47
C SER A 101 8.23 3.67 -2.27
N ARG A 102 8.44 2.60 -1.50
CA ARG A 102 9.78 2.02 -1.22
C ARG A 102 9.94 0.60 -1.76
N SER A 103 8.94 0.08 -2.48
CA SER A 103 8.95 -1.29 -2.97
C SER A 103 10.03 -1.51 -4.04
N GLY A 104 10.44 -2.76 -4.26
CA GLY A 104 11.35 -3.10 -5.37
C GLY A 104 10.66 -3.27 -6.72
N GLY A 105 9.32 -3.15 -6.77
CA GLY A 105 8.52 -3.34 -8.00
C GLY A 105 8.23 -4.79 -8.38
N GLN A 106 8.59 -5.77 -7.54
CA GLN A 106 8.33 -7.18 -7.84
C GLN A 106 6.97 -7.64 -7.33
N GLY A 107 6.15 -8.21 -8.23
CA GLY A 107 5.04 -9.08 -7.86
C GLY A 107 5.52 -10.54 -7.79
N GLN A 108 5.15 -11.27 -6.74
CA GLN A 108 5.50 -12.69 -6.60
C GLN A 108 4.28 -13.53 -6.25
N ASN A 109 4.18 -14.71 -6.86
CA ASN A 109 3.23 -15.75 -6.47
C ASN A 109 3.76 -16.51 -5.23
N ALA A 110 3.85 -15.79 -4.11
CA ALA A 110 4.37 -16.27 -2.85
C ALA A 110 3.52 -15.75 -1.69
N SER A 111 3.52 -16.49 -0.57
CA SER A 111 2.89 -16.04 0.68
C SER A 111 3.75 -16.44 1.87
N GLY A 112 4.25 -15.44 2.59
CA GLY A 112 5.08 -15.64 3.77
C GLY A 112 6.39 -16.38 3.48
N ARG A 113 6.91 -17.05 4.52
CA ARG A 113 8.23 -17.72 4.51
C ARG A 113 8.17 -19.22 4.26
N LEU A 114 6.97 -19.80 4.20
CA LEU A 114 6.79 -21.25 4.15
C LEU A 114 6.64 -21.72 2.70
N THR A 115 7.27 -22.84 2.38
CA THR A 115 7.07 -23.53 1.10
C THR A 115 5.71 -24.22 1.07
N ARG A 116 5.23 -24.55 -0.13
CA ARG A 116 3.99 -25.33 -0.32
C ARG A 116 4.05 -26.69 0.39
N SER A 117 5.20 -27.36 0.39
CA SER A 117 5.39 -28.60 1.15
C SER A 117 5.26 -28.38 2.65
N GLN A 118 5.78 -27.27 3.19
CA GLN A 118 5.60 -26.90 4.59
C GLN A 118 4.15 -26.52 4.93
N TRP A 119 3.38 -25.97 3.99
CA TRP A 119 1.93 -25.79 4.16
C TRP A 119 1.20 -27.13 4.27
N ILE A 120 1.54 -28.09 3.40
CA ILE A 120 0.94 -29.43 3.44
C ILE A 120 1.24 -30.11 4.77
N GLU A 121 2.49 -30.03 5.24
CA GLU A 121 2.89 -30.62 6.52
C GLU A 121 2.14 -30.00 7.71
N ARG A 122 1.97 -28.68 7.72
CA ARG A 122 1.34 -27.97 8.85
C ARG A 122 -0.18 -27.99 8.84
N TRP A 123 -0.79 -27.94 7.66
CA TRP A 123 -2.23 -27.66 7.51
C TRP A 123 -2.95 -28.65 6.60
N GLY A 124 -2.25 -29.62 6.01
CA GLY A 124 -2.82 -30.61 5.10
C GLY A 124 -2.93 -30.12 3.66
N LEU A 125 -3.08 -31.09 2.75
CA LEU A 125 -3.08 -30.84 1.30
C LEU A 125 -4.21 -29.92 0.84
N ASP A 126 -5.41 -30.08 1.41
CA ASP A 126 -6.58 -29.33 0.96
C ASP A 126 -6.49 -27.86 1.32
N VAL A 127 -5.98 -27.53 2.52
CA VAL A 127 -5.71 -26.15 2.93
C VAL A 127 -4.58 -25.57 2.10
N ALA A 128 -3.49 -26.32 1.88
CA ALA A 128 -2.38 -25.86 1.05
C ALA A 128 -2.82 -25.51 -0.39
N LYS A 129 -3.73 -26.30 -0.98
CA LYS A 129 -4.33 -26.02 -2.29
C LYS A 129 -5.23 -24.79 -2.27
N GLN A 130 -5.97 -24.54 -1.19
CA GLN A 130 -6.79 -23.33 -1.05
C GLN A 130 -5.92 -22.08 -0.97
N LEU A 131 -4.86 -22.11 -0.16
CA LEU A 131 -3.89 -21.01 -0.07
C LEU A 131 -3.20 -20.75 -1.42
N ASP A 132 -2.77 -21.80 -2.14
CA ASP A 132 -2.16 -21.65 -3.47
C ASP A 132 -3.12 -20.97 -4.47
N ARG A 133 -4.40 -21.36 -4.45
CA ARG A 133 -5.42 -20.74 -5.31
C ARG A 133 -5.59 -19.27 -4.98
N GLU A 134 -5.69 -18.91 -3.70
CA GLU A 134 -5.87 -17.52 -3.27
C GLU A 134 -4.71 -16.63 -3.74
N ILE A 135 -3.48 -17.10 -3.58
CA ILE A 135 -2.27 -16.39 -4.00
C ILE A 135 -2.25 -16.21 -5.51
N ARG A 136 -2.61 -17.26 -6.27
CA ARG A 136 -2.73 -17.18 -7.73
C ARG A 136 -3.78 -16.16 -8.14
N THR A 137 -4.97 -16.21 -7.54
CA THR A 137 -6.04 -15.23 -7.82
C THR A 137 -5.57 -13.80 -7.57
N GLY A 138 -4.94 -13.53 -6.43
CA GLY A 138 -4.39 -12.20 -6.13
C GLY A 138 -3.30 -11.77 -7.11
N PHE A 139 -2.45 -12.69 -7.57
CA PHE A 139 -1.41 -12.39 -8.56
C PHE A 139 -1.98 -12.12 -9.95
N GLU A 140 -2.97 -12.90 -10.40
CA GLU A 140 -3.67 -12.63 -11.67
C GLU A 140 -4.42 -11.29 -11.62
N ASN A 141 -5.02 -10.96 -10.48
CA ASN A 141 -5.65 -9.65 -10.27
C ASN A 141 -4.63 -8.50 -10.38
N PHE A 142 -3.46 -8.66 -9.76
CA PHE A 142 -2.37 -7.70 -9.89
C PHE A 142 -1.91 -7.56 -11.34
N LYS A 143 -1.78 -8.67 -12.07
CA LYS A 143 -1.43 -8.64 -13.51
C LYS A 143 -2.47 -7.89 -14.33
N ALA A 144 -3.76 -8.14 -14.11
CA ALA A 144 -4.83 -7.42 -14.80
C ALA A 144 -4.75 -5.90 -14.56
N LEU A 145 -4.51 -5.48 -13.31
CA LEU A 145 -4.33 -4.06 -12.99
C LEU A 145 -3.16 -3.40 -13.72
N THR A 146 -2.11 -4.14 -14.06
CA THR A 146 -0.99 -3.57 -14.85
C THR A 146 -1.37 -3.25 -16.29
N GLU A 147 -2.47 -3.80 -16.80
CA GLU A 147 -3.01 -3.47 -18.13
C GLU A 147 -3.83 -2.17 -18.13
N GLU A 148 -4.28 -1.73 -16.95
CA GLU A 148 -5.08 -0.51 -16.76
C GLU A 148 -4.24 0.71 -16.36
N ILE A 149 -2.97 0.49 -16.00
CA ILE A 149 -2.05 1.53 -15.51
C ILE A 149 -0.87 1.64 -16.48
N ASP A 150 -0.46 2.87 -16.78
CA ASP A 150 0.75 3.13 -17.55
C ASP A 150 2.00 2.67 -16.77
N CYS A 151 2.45 1.44 -17.06
CA CYS A 151 3.60 0.84 -16.41
C CYS A 151 4.34 -0.14 -17.33
N ASP A 152 5.64 -0.28 -17.08
CA ASP A 152 6.51 -1.20 -17.83
C ASP A 152 6.44 -2.64 -17.24
N ALA A 153 5.25 -3.22 -17.20
CA ALA A 153 5.06 -4.56 -16.65
C ALA A 153 5.80 -5.62 -17.48
N THR A 154 6.60 -6.44 -16.81
CA THR A 154 7.33 -7.56 -17.45
C THR A 154 6.88 -8.87 -16.83
N ASP A 155 6.37 -9.78 -17.66
CA ASP A 155 6.12 -11.17 -17.27
C ASP A 155 7.35 -12.05 -17.55
N GLY A 156 7.54 -13.10 -16.76
CA GLY A 156 8.75 -13.94 -16.81
C GLY A 156 9.13 -14.57 -15.47
N GLY A 157 8.47 -14.16 -14.38
CA GLY A 157 8.64 -14.74 -13.06
C GLY A 157 9.99 -14.46 -12.41
N HIS A 158 10.35 -15.26 -11.41
CA HIS A 158 11.59 -15.15 -10.65
C HIS A 158 12.55 -16.28 -11.00
N LEU A 159 13.79 -15.93 -11.36
CA LEU A 159 14.85 -16.89 -11.59
C LEU A 159 15.62 -17.15 -10.29
N TYR A 160 15.55 -18.39 -9.80
CA TYR A 160 16.47 -18.87 -8.78
C TYR A 160 17.77 -19.28 -9.47
N LEU A 161 18.77 -18.40 -9.42
CA LEU A 161 20.12 -18.71 -9.86
C LEU A 161 20.91 -19.41 -8.75
N ALA A 162 22.06 -19.99 -9.10
CA ALA A 162 22.94 -20.64 -8.12
C ALA A 162 23.29 -19.68 -6.97
N HIS A 163 22.70 -19.92 -5.80
CA HIS A 163 23.06 -19.26 -4.55
C HIS A 163 23.84 -20.26 -3.69
N ARG A 164 24.67 -19.77 -2.76
CA ARG A 164 25.43 -20.65 -1.85
C ARG A 164 24.46 -21.61 -1.13
N PRO A 165 24.86 -22.88 -0.90
CA PRO A 165 24.03 -23.88 -0.23
C PRO A 165 23.50 -23.40 1.12
#